data_AF-A0A539DSP9-F1
#
_entry.id   AF-A0A539DSP9-F1
#
_cell.length_a   1.000
_cell.length_b   1.000
_cell.length_c   1.000
_cell.angle_alpha   90.00
_cell.angle_beta   90.00
_cell.angle_gamma   90.00
#
_symmetry.space_group_name_H-M   'P 1'
#
loop_
_entity.id
_entity.type
_entity.pdbx_description
1 polymer ?
#
loop_
_entity_poly.entity_id
_entity_poly.type
_entity_poly.pdbx_seq_one_letter_code
_entity_poly.pdbx_strand_id
1 'polypeptide(L)'
;MASASNTGTADFSVNISDVATLGTSDYRFSYNGSNQYTLLRLSDNKKTNIDASTGYPFTSATIDGLSITINSAPTAGNSYLVKPTSRNPGNMDLLVEDPSQVAAAAPVRATVNLANTGQVGFDTVSITSATTYLPGSYNVTFADSTTAATNATAGSPVEAVDADATLQYELRINNISIHTQGEGAVPLTLAALTTAINAQTTNSGVRAYLDAGANRIYLANNPPSALSITVNESLVATAGALEAGDSVTGYFGSALTDATTSNAIVYTPSANSYVVLDGAGSTVTSGAY
;
A
#
# COMPACT_ATOMS: atom_id res chain seq x y z
N MET A 1 35.49 -29.77 14.73
CA MET A 1 36.69 -30.60 14.97
C MET A 1 36.62 -31.84 14.09
N ALA A 2 37.66 -32.18 13.35
CA ALA A 2 37.69 -33.37 12.49
C ALA A 2 37.92 -34.65 13.31
N SER A 3 37.36 -35.78 12.88
CA SER A 3 37.73 -37.09 13.43
C SER A 3 39.17 -37.44 13.06
N ALA A 4 39.88 -38.12 13.97
CA ALA A 4 41.25 -38.63 13.72
C ALA A 4 41.31 -39.67 12.59
N SER A 5 40.16 -40.22 12.20
CA SER A 5 40.01 -41.18 11.09
C SER A 5 39.76 -40.52 9.73
N ASN A 6 39.66 -39.18 9.66
CA ASN A 6 39.42 -38.48 8.40
C ASN A 6 40.67 -38.52 7.51
N THR A 7 40.45 -38.57 6.20
CA THR A 7 41.50 -38.62 5.19
C THR A 7 41.27 -37.49 4.18
N GLY A 8 42.25 -36.60 4.04
CA GLY A 8 42.14 -35.37 3.25
C GLY A 8 41.58 -34.18 4.04
N THR A 9 41.42 -33.04 3.36
CA THR A 9 40.90 -31.80 3.93
C THR A 9 39.45 -31.60 3.45
N ALA A 10 38.51 -31.36 4.36
CA ALA A 10 37.17 -30.93 3.97
C ALA A 10 37.11 -29.41 3.89
N ASP A 11 36.42 -28.92 2.88
CA ASP A 11 36.16 -27.50 2.67
C ASP A 11 34.66 -27.23 2.86
N PHE A 12 34.29 -26.94 4.11
CA PHE A 12 32.93 -26.57 4.48
C PHE A 12 32.93 -25.54 5.62
N SER A 13 31.86 -24.78 5.71
CA SER A 13 31.56 -23.87 6.81
C SER A 13 30.17 -24.13 7.38
N VAL A 14 29.96 -23.74 8.63
CA VAL A 14 28.67 -23.84 9.32
C VAL A 14 28.30 -22.47 9.84
N ASN A 15 27.10 -22.02 9.51
CA ASN A 15 26.57 -20.74 9.94
C ASN A 15 25.33 -20.95 10.81
N ILE A 16 25.14 -20.11 11.82
CA ILE A 16 23.87 -20.00 12.52
C ILE A 16 23.00 -19.06 11.69
N SER A 17 21.98 -19.62 11.05
CA SER A 17 21.06 -18.90 10.15
C SER A 17 19.77 -18.48 10.84
N ASP A 18 19.38 -19.17 11.92
CA ASP A 18 18.22 -18.84 12.74
C ASP A 18 18.47 -19.22 14.20
N VAL A 19 18.61 -18.22 15.06
CA VAL A 19 18.83 -18.42 16.49
C VAL A 19 17.58 -18.90 17.23
N ALA A 20 16.37 -18.66 16.71
CA ALA A 20 15.12 -19.04 17.36
C ALA A 20 14.87 -20.55 17.32
N THR A 21 15.44 -21.22 16.31
CA THR A 21 15.37 -22.68 16.13
C THR A 21 16.68 -23.39 16.51
N LEU A 22 17.68 -22.64 16.99
CA LEU A 22 18.97 -23.19 17.40
C LEU A 22 18.84 -23.96 18.72
N GLY A 23 19.09 -25.28 18.66
CA GLY A 23 19.14 -26.14 19.85
C GLY A 23 20.46 -26.05 20.62
N THR A 24 20.52 -26.71 21.78
CA THR A 24 21.71 -26.78 22.67
C THR A 24 22.62 -27.99 22.41
N SER A 25 22.42 -28.70 21.30
CA SER A 25 23.19 -29.92 20.98
C SER A 25 24.44 -29.63 20.18
N ASP A 26 25.45 -30.49 20.37
CA ASP A 26 26.50 -30.70 19.38
C ASP A 26 25.97 -31.59 18.24
N TYR A 27 26.60 -31.52 17.08
CA TYR A 27 26.21 -32.29 15.91
C TYR A 27 27.41 -33.01 15.31
N ARG A 28 27.19 -34.20 14.76
CA ARG A 28 28.16 -34.89 13.92
C ARG A 28 27.73 -34.79 12.47
N PHE A 29 28.50 -34.03 11.69
CA PHE A 29 28.35 -33.92 10.25
C PHE A 29 29.23 -34.99 9.57
N SER A 30 28.62 -35.88 8.78
CA SER A 30 29.31 -37.01 8.16
C SER A 30 29.05 -37.04 6.67
N TYR A 31 30.08 -37.35 5.87
CA TYR A 31 29.93 -37.58 4.43
C TYR A 31 29.78 -39.08 4.15
N ASN A 32 28.66 -39.44 3.53
CA ASN A 32 28.28 -40.83 3.25
C ASN A 32 28.72 -41.29 1.84
N GLY A 33 29.32 -40.40 1.04
CA GLY A 33 29.64 -40.66 -0.38
C GLY A 33 28.54 -40.17 -1.32
N SER A 34 28.86 -40.10 -2.62
CA SER A 34 27.91 -39.74 -3.69
C SER A 34 27.10 -38.46 -3.43
N ASN A 35 27.74 -37.40 -2.90
CA ASN A 35 27.10 -36.13 -2.52
C ASN A 35 26.06 -36.21 -1.38
N GLN A 36 25.99 -37.34 -0.66
CA GLN A 36 25.10 -37.53 0.48
C GLN A 36 25.81 -37.29 1.81
N TYR A 37 25.17 -36.55 2.70
CA TYR A 37 25.67 -36.24 4.03
C TYR A 37 24.61 -36.53 5.10
N THR A 38 25.07 -36.73 6.33
CA THR A 38 24.19 -36.84 7.51
C THR A 38 24.65 -35.87 8.58
N LEU A 39 23.70 -35.08 9.08
CA LEU A 39 23.84 -34.30 10.30
C LEU A 39 23.13 -35.05 11.43
N LEU A 40 23.89 -35.57 12.39
CA LEU A 40 23.38 -36.26 13.56
C LEU A 40 23.41 -35.32 14.75
N ARG A 41 22.24 -35.01 15.32
CA ARG A 41 22.12 -34.31 16.59
C ARG A 41 22.50 -35.26 17.73
N LEU A 42 23.50 -34.90 18.53
CA LEU A 42 24.07 -35.80 19.54
C LEU A 42 23.22 -35.90 20.82
N SER A 43 22.34 -34.94 21.10
CA SER A 43 21.48 -34.95 22.29
C SER A 43 20.42 -36.05 22.27
N ASP A 44 19.88 -36.38 21.09
CA ASP A 44 18.75 -37.30 20.91
C ASP A 44 18.95 -38.32 19.77
N ASN A 45 20.12 -38.30 19.13
CA ASN A 45 20.45 -39.12 17.97
C ASN A 45 19.56 -38.90 16.73
N LYS A 46 18.88 -37.74 16.62
CA LYS A 46 18.11 -37.40 15.43
C LYS A 46 19.04 -37.21 14.23
N LYS A 47 18.73 -37.87 13.11
CA LYS A 47 19.48 -37.78 11.86
C LYS A 47 18.73 -36.95 10.83
N THR A 48 19.45 -36.02 10.21
CA THR A 48 18.99 -35.26 9.05
C THR A 48 19.90 -35.57 7.88
N ASN A 49 19.32 -36.00 6.76
CA ASN A 49 20.07 -36.26 5.54
C ASN A 49 20.14 -34.98 4.69
N ILE A 50 21.29 -34.75 4.07
CA ILE A 50 21.56 -33.62 3.19
C ILE A 50 22.03 -34.18 1.85
N ASP A 51 21.40 -33.75 0.78
CA ASP A 51 21.71 -34.13 -0.60
C ASP A 51 22.29 -32.92 -1.33
N ALA A 52 23.59 -33.00 -1.67
CA ALA A 52 24.33 -31.97 -2.37
C ALA A 52 24.51 -32.27 -3.88
N SER A 53 23.63 -33.10 -4.46
CA SER A 53 23.70 -33.50 -5.87
C SER A 53 23.53 -32.37 -6.88
N THR A 54 23.05 -31.19 -6.44
CA THR A 54 22.97 -29.99 -7.27
C THR A 54 24.32 -29.36 -7.60
N GLY A 55 25.42 -29.86 -7.00
CA GLY A 55 26.79 -29.40 -7.26
C GLY A 55 27.33 -28.47 -6.17
N TYR A 56 28.65 -28.27 -6.19
CA TYR A 56 29.37 -27.42 -5.24
C TYR A 56 29.71 -26.04 -5.85
N PRO A 57 29.67 -24.94 -5.06
CA PRO A 57 29.33 -24.91 -3.64
C PRO A 57 27.84 -25.19 -3.38
N PHE A 58 27.57 -26.01 -2.38
CA PHE A 58 26.23 -26.38 -1.93
C PHE A 58 25.96 -25.76 -0.56
N THR A 59 24.80 -25.15 -0.35
CA THR A 59 24.37 -24.71 0.99
C THR A 59 23.07 -25.41 1.36
N SER A 60 23.05 -26.06 2.52
CA SER A 60 21.86 -26.74 3.01
C SER A 60 20.74 -25.75 3.35
N ALA A 61 19.50 -26.24 3.35
CA ALA A 61 18.42 -25.56 4.08
C ALA A 61 18.79 -25.44 5.58
N THR A 62 18.08 -24.57 6.30
CA THR A 62 18.24 -24.43 7.75
C THR A 62 17.79 -25.71 8.46
N ILE A 63 18.70 -26.31 9.22
CA ILE A 63 18.47 -27.50 10.03
C ILE A 63 18.81 -27.12 11.47
N ASP A 64 17.78 -27.07 12.33
CA ASP A 64 17.94 -26.70 13.75
C ASP A 64 18.70 -25.37 13.94
N GLY A 65 18.36 -24.36 13.14
CA GLY A 65 19.03 -23.06 13.14
C GLY A 65 20.36 -22.99 12.41
N LEU A 66 20.90 -24.11 11.91
CA LEU A 66 22.19 -24.20 11.22
C LEU A 66 22.03 -24.29 9.71
N SER A 67 22.94 -23.66 8.96
CA SER A 67 23.17 -23.95 7.55
C SER A 67 24.62 -24.39 7.34
N ILE A 68 24.82 -25.34 6.42
CA ILE A 68 26.14 -25.91 6.12
C ILE A 68 26.44 -25.61 4.66
N THR A 69 27.52 -24.86 4.43
CA THR A 69 28.04 -24.59 3.09
C THR A 69 29.21 -25.52 2.82
N ILE A 70 29.14 -26.28 1.74
CA ILE A 70 30.12 -27.28 1.33
C ILE A 70 30.70 -26.82 0.00
N ASN A 71 32.00 -26.56 -0.06
CA ASN A 71 32.67 -26.03 -1.26
C ASN A 71 33.28 -27.15 -2.13
N SER A 72 33.57 -28.31 -1.53
CA SER A 72 34.00 -29.51 -2.23
C SER A 72 33.67 -30.78 -1.44
N ALA A 73 33.49 -31.90 -2.14
CA ALA A 73 33.22 -33.19 -1.51
C ALA A 73 34.46 -33.70 -0.75
N PRO A 74 34.34 -34.07 0.54
CA PRO A 74 35.42 -34.73 1.28
C PRO A 74 35.51 -36.22 0.91
N THR A 75 36.45 -36.96 1.51
CA THR A 75 36.52 -38.41 1.34
C THR A 75 35.37 -39.10 2.08
N ALA A 76 34.73 -40.10 1.46
CA ALA A 76 33.64 -40.85 2.08
C ALA A 76 34.05 -41.44 3.45
N GLY A 77 33.14 -41.41 4.43
CA GLY A 77 33.40 -41.85 5.80
C GLY A 77 34.03 -40.79 6.71
N ASN A 78 34.35 -39.60 6.17
CA ASN A 78 34.82 -38.50 6.99
C ASN A 78 33.69 -37.92 7.85
N SER A 79 34.01 -37.56 9.10
CA SER A 79 33.07 -36.95 10.04
C SER A 79 33.68 -35.80 10.83
N TYR A 80 32.84 -34.83 11.17
CA TYR A 80 33.22 -33.58 11.80
C TYR A 80 32.24 -33.26 12.93
N LEU A 81 32.79 -32.92 14.09
CA LEU A 81 32.04 -32.43 15.23
C LEU A 81 31.80 -30.93 15.07
N VAL A 82 30.53 -30.55 15.02
CA VAL A 82 30.02 -29.18 14.96
C VAL A 82 29.49 -28.83 16.34
N LYS A 83 29.97 -27.73 16.92
CA LYS A 83 29.58 -27.28 18.25
C LYS A 83 29.07 -25.83 18.19
N PRO A 84 27.80 -25.61 17.85
CA PRO A 84 27.29 -24.26 17.56
C PRO A 84 27.35 -23.31 18.75
N THR A 85 27.16 -23.84 19.96
CA THR A 85 27.02 -23.06 21.20
C THR A 85 28.23 -23.20 22.13
N SER A 86 29.25 -24.00 21.79
CA SER A 86 30.46 -24.13 22.61
C SER A 86 31.38 -22.92 22.39
N ARG A 87 30.95 -21.75 22.85
CA ARG A 87 31.73 -20.51 22.76
C ARG A 87 32.48 -20.28 24.07
N ASN A 88 33.71 -19.77 23.96
CA ASN A 88 34.48 -19.29 25.11
C ASN A 88 33.72 -18.06 25.70
N PRO A 89 33.49 -17.98 27.02
CA PRO A 89 32.81 -16.85 27.65
C PRO A 89 33.39 -15.47 27.27
N GLY A 90 34.67 -15.41 26.87
CA GLY A 90 35.35 -14.18 26.45
C GLY A 90 35.06 -13.67 25.04
N ASN A 91 34.13 -14.25 24.28
CA ASN A 91 33.81 -13.81 22.92
C ASN A 91 32.42 -13.13 22.81
N MET A 92 31.75 -12.86 23.93
CA MET A 92 30.55 -12.03 23.97
C MET A 92 30.93 -10.62 24.40
N ASP A 93 30.66 -9.66 23.53
CA ASP A 93 30.92 -8.25 23.79
C ASP A 93 29.61 -7.47 23.89
N LEU A 94 29.57 -6.47 24.76
CA LEU A 94 28.47 -5.51 24.79
C LEU A 94 28.58 -4.59 23.57
N LEU A 95 27.69 -4.76 22.60
CA LEU A 95 27.71 -3.91 21.40
C LEU A 95 27.13 -2.51 21.66
N VAL A 96 26.17 -2.41 22.59
CA VAL A 96 25.50 -1.16 22.97
C VAL A 96 26.06 -0.68 24.29
N GLU A 97 27.14 0.10 24.23
CA GLU A 97 27.81 0.65 25.42
C GLU A 97 27.21 1.99 25.85
N ASP A 98 26.55 2.71 24.93
CA ASP A 98 25.85 3.96 25.20
C ASP A 98 24.33 3.71 25.30
N PRO A 99 23.67 4.03 26.43
CA PRO A 99 22.22 3.95 26.57
C PRO A 99 21.44 4.70 25.49
N SER A 100 22.01 5.75 24.90
CA SER A 100 21.38 6.51 23.81
C SER A 100 21.18 5.71 22.52
N GLN A 101 21.95 4.62 22.34
CA GLN A 101 21.84 3.72 21.19
C GLN A 101 20.73 2.68 21.37
N VAL A 102 20.09 2.62 22.55
CA VAL A 102 18.92 1.77 22.77
C VAL A 102 17.73 2.35 22.02
N ALA A 103 17.30 1.66 20.95
CA ALA A 103 16.15 2.03 20.13
C ALA A 103 14.81 1.72 20.83
N ALA A 104 14.52 2.44 21.92
CA ALA A 104 13.29 2.26 22.70
C ALA A 104 12.04 2.94 22.10
N ALA A 105 12.23 3.86 21.15
CA ALA A 105 11.14 4.60 20.53
C ALA A 105 10.31 3.71 19.58
N ALA A 106 8.99 3.89 19.59
CA ALA A 106 8.13 3.28 18.58
C ALA A 106 8.47 3.85 17.19
N PRO A 107 8.60 3.00 16.16
CA PRO A 107 8.98 3.43 14.82
C PRO A 107 7.86 4.20 14.10
N VAL A 108 6.62 4.07 14.58
CA VAL A 108 5.44 4.76 14.03
C VAL A 108 4.72 5.48 15.16
N ARG A 109 4.25 6.69 14.87
CA ARG A 109 3.36 7.47 15.74
C ARG A 109 2.13 7.85 14.95
N ALA A 110 0.96 7.61 15.54
CA ALA A 110 -0.32 8.08 15.00
C ALA A 110 -0.88 9.20 15.86
N THR A 111 -1.54 10.16 15.22
CA THR A 111 -2.19 11.29 15.88
C THR A 111 -3.48 11.62 15.16
N VAL A 112 -4.52 11.98 15.91
CA VAL A 112 -5.77 12.49 15.36
C VAL A 112 -5.66 14.02 15.31
N ASN A 113 -6.07 14.62 14.19
CA ASN A 113 -6.11 16.07 14.05
C ASN A 113 -7.12 16.66 15.07
N LEU A 114 -6.74 17.72 15.78
CA LEU A 114 -7.61 18.43 16.73
C LEU A 114 -8.86 19.03 16.07
N ALA A 115 -8.80 19.32 14.77
CA ALA A 115 -9.94 19.78 13.97
C ALA A 115 -10.84 18.64 13.47
N ASN A 116 -10.55 17.38 13.83
CA ASN A 116 -11.42 16.26 13.46
C ASN A 116 -12.79 16.42 14.12
N THR A 117 -13.84 16.40 13.31
CA THR A 117 -15.23 16.53 13.77
C THR A 117 -15.87 15.18 14.06
N GLY A 118 -15.25 14.08 13.65
CA GLY A 118 -15.69 12.71 13.92
C GLY A 118 -15.08 12.09 15.19
N GLN A 119 -15.53 10.88 15.53
CA GLN A 119 -14.96 10.07 16.60
C GLN A 119 -14.00 9.04 16.01
N VAL A 120 -12.77 9.45 15.72
CA VAL A 120 -11.71 8.56 15.23
C VAL A 120 -10.70 8.33 16.35
N GLY A 121 -10.34 7.07 16.56
CA GLY A 121 -9.30 6.65 17.49
C GLY A 121 -8.35 5.65 16.86
N PHE A 122 -7.17 5.53 17.44
CA PHE A 122 -6.22 4.45 17.14
C PHE A 122 -6.21 3.50 18.32
N ASP A 123 -6.30 2.20 18.05
CA ASP A 123 -6.11 1.16 19.08
C ASP A 123 -4.63 0.81 19.20
N THR A 124 -4.14 -0.07 18.31
CA THR A 124 -2.72 -0.42 18.22
C THR A 124 -2.15 -0.09 16.84
N VAL A 125 -0.98 0.55 16.81
CA VAL A 125 -0.21 0.76 15.58
C VAL A 125 1.03 -0.12 15.64
N SER A 126 1.18 -1.03 14.69
CA SER A 126 2.31 -1.94 14.61
C SER A 126 2.87 -2.03 13.19
N ILE A 127 4.16 -2.29 13.09
CA ILE A 127 4.81 -2.65 11.83
C ILE A 127 4.71 -4.16 11.69
N THR A 128 3.98 -4.63 10.68
CA THR A 128 3.83 -6.07 10.40
C THR A 128 5.05 -6.66 9.70
N SER A 129 5.81 -5.83 8.98
CA SER A 129 7.02 -6.23 8.27
C SER A 129 8.00 -5.06 8.17
N ALA A 130 9.19 -5.23 8.75
CA ALA A 130 10.25 -4.23 8.68
C ALA A 130 10.85 -4.10 7.27
N THR A 131 10.79 -5.15 6.44
CA THR A 131 11.37 -5.15 5.09
C THR A 131 10.52 -4.39 4.07
N THR A 132 9.22 -4.28 4.32
CA THR A 132 8.27 -3.54 3.47
C THR A 132 7.84 -2.23 4.12
N TYR A 133 8.46 -1.83 5.23
CA TYR A 133 8.16 -0.57 5.90
C TYR A 133 8.63 0.60 5.05
N LEU A 134 7.69 1.49 4.71
CA LEU A 134 7.97 2.73 3.99
C LEU A 134 7.94 3.90 4.99
N PRO A 135 9.10 4.47 5.36
CA PRO A 135 9.13 5.60 6.27
C PRO A 135 8.52 6.83 5.60
N GLY A 136 7.65 7.54 6.32
CA GLY A 136 7.04 8.76 5.82
C GLY A 136 5.89 9.24 6.69
N SER A 137 5.39 10.42 6.36
CA SER A 137 4.13 10.93 6.91
C SER A 137 2.99 10.53 6.00
N TYR A 138 1.94 9.96 6.57
CA TYR A 138 0.72 9.60 5.86
C TYR A 138 -0.47 10.25 6.54
N ASN A 139 -1.41 10.75 5.74
CA ASN A 139 -2.66 11.34 6.23
C ASN A 139 -3.82 10.47 5.79
N VAL A 140 -4.63 10.03 6.75
CA VAL A 140 -5.91 9.37 6.48
C VAL A 140 -6.99 10.43 6.49
N THR A 141 -7.64 10.65 5.35
CA THR A 141 -8.79 11.54 5.20
C THR A 141 -10.04 10.71 5.04
N PHE A 142 -11.03 10.93 5.90
CA PHE A 142 -12.37 10.40 5.71
C PHE A 142 -13.14 11.30 4.74
N ALA A 143 -13.70 10.70 3.71
CA ALA A 143 -14.30 11.38 2.58
C ALA A 143 -15.48 10.57 2.01
N ASP A 144 -16.29 11.22 1.18
CA ASP A 144 -17.35 10.56 0.46
C ASP A 144 -16.86 10.11 -0.91
N SER A 145 -16.98 8.80 -1.19
CA SER A 145 -16.82 8.29 -2.54
C SER A 145 -17.90 8.86 -3.44
N THR A 146 -17.49 9.37 -4.60
CA THR A 146 -18.42 9.90 -5.60
C THR A 146 -18.63 8.94 -6.76
N THR A 147 -19.71 9.18 -7.50
CA THR A 147 -19.97 8.58 -8.82
C THR A 147 -19.29 9.34 -9.96
N ALA A 148 -18.39 10.29 -9.64
CA ALA A 148 -17.73 11.09 -10.67
C ALA A 148 -17.01 10.19 -11.67
N ALA A 149 -17.38 10.33 -12.94
CA ALA A 149 -16.83 9.58 -14.05
C ALA A 149 -16.62 10.51 -15.24
N THR A 150 -15.65 10.17 -16.07
CA THR A 150 -15.41 10.86 -17.33
C THR A 150 -15.51 9.85 -18.45
N ASN A 151 -16.48 10.06 -19.34
CA ASN A 151 -16.57 9.37 -20.62
C ASN A 151 -16.36 10.40 -21.74
N ALA A 152 -16.40 9.96 -23.00
CA ALA A 152 -16.15 10.84 -24.15
C ALA A 152 -17.17 12.00 -24.29
N THR A 153 -18.28 11.98 -23.55
CA THR A 153 -19.39 12.95 -23.65
C THR A 153 -19.73 13.63 -22.33
N ALA A 154 -19.01 13.36 -21.23
CA ALA A 154 -19.36 13.87 -19.91
C ALA A 154 -19.30 15.40 -19.89
N GLY A 155 -20.37 16.03 -19.40
CA GLY A 155 -20.52 17.48 -19.36
C GLY A 155 -20.62 18.15 -20.74
N SER A 156 -20.65 17.40 -21.84
CA SER A 156 -20.82 17.96 -23.19
C SER A 156 -22.30 17.88 -23.57
N PRO A 157 -23.02 19.02 -23.62
CA PRO A 157 -24.40 19.02 -24.08
C PRO A 157 -24.51 18.57 -25.54
N VAL A 158 -25.63 17.92 -25.84
CA VAL A 158 -26.04 17.50 -27.18
C VAL A 158 -27.32 18.26 -27.51
N GLU A 159 -27.27 19.02 -28.59
CA GLU A 159 -28.40 19.77 -29.10
C GLU A 159 -29.32 18.90 -29.98
N ALA A 160 -30.62 19.21 -29.96
CA ALA A 160 -31.60 18.64 -30.86
C ALA A 160 -31.49 19.19 -32.31
N VAL A 161 -32.51 18.92 -33.13
CA VAL A 161 -32.42 18.91 -34.61
C VAL A 161 -32.37 20.34 -35.22
N ASP A 162 -32.60 21.38 -34.43
CA ASP A 162 -32.77 22.78 -34.86
C ASP A 162 -31.48 23.62 -34.86
N ALA A 163 -30.47 23.24 -34.08
CA ALA A 163 -29.20 23.98 -33.90
C ALA A 163 -29.37 25.48 -33.56
N ASP A 164 -30.49 25.86 -32.92
CA ASP A 164 -30.87 27.24 -32.64
C ASP A 164 -30.56 27.69 -31.20
N ALA A 165 -30.22 26.73 -30.32
CA ALA A 165 -29.97 26.91 -28.90
C ALA A 165 -28.48 26.70 -28.57
N THR A 166 -27.87 27.68 -27.89
CA THR A 166 -26.50 27.50 -27.41
C THR A 166 -26.50 26.84 -26.02
N LEU A 167 -26.30 25.53 -25.97
CA LEU A 167 -26.33 24.76 -24.73
C LEU A 167 -25.05 24.88 -23.89
N GLN A 168 -25.22 24.87 -22.57
CA GLN A 168 -24.14 24.85 -21.59
C GLN A 168 -24.47 23.92 -20.42
N TYR A 169 -23.51 23.08 -20.09
CA TYR A 169 -23.46 22.34 -18.84
C TYR A 169 -22.82 23.22 -17.75
N GLU A 170 -23.38 23.19 -16.54
CA GLU A 170 -22.80 23.81 -15.35
C GLU A 170 -22.71 22.80 -14.20
N LEU A 171 -21.51 22.70 -13.62
CA LEU A 171 -21.23 21.96 -12.39
C LEU A 171 -21.01 22.94 -11.25
N ARG A 172 -21.79 22.79 -10.18
CA ARG A 172 -21.60 23.51 -8.92
C ARG A 172 -21.40 22.55 -7.75
N ILE A 173 -20.60 22.98 -6.78
CA ILE A 173 -20.46 22.30 -5.48
C ILE A 173 -20.74 23.32 -4.39
N ASN A 174 -21.69 23.02 -3.50
CA ASN A 174 -22.18 23.94 -2.47
C ASN A 174 -22.55 25.32 -3.06
N ASN A 175 -23.26 25.30 -4.20
CA ASN A 175 -23.64 26.47 -5.01
C ASN A 175 -22.49 27.28 -5.61
N ILE A 176 -21.24 26.83 -5.51
CA ILE A 176 -20.08 27.48 -6.14
C ILE A 176 -19.83 26.85 -7.51
N SER A 177 -19.70 27.68 -8.54
CA SER A 177 -19.35 27.24 -9.90
C SER A 177 -17.96 26.63 -9.93
N ILE A 178 -17.88 25.38 -10.40
CA ILE A 178 -16.64 24.61 -10.52
C ILE A 178 -16.22 24.56 -11.98
N HIS A 179 -17.16 24.25 -12.88
CA HIS A 179 -16.88 24.07 -14.28
C HIS A 179 -18.13 24.33 -15.12
N THR A 180 -17.93 24.90 -16.29
CA THR A 180 -18.95 25.03 -17.33
C THR A 180 -18.41 24.56 -18.66
N GLN A 181 -19.25 23.91 -19.46
CA GLN A 181 -18.85 23.34 -20.74
C GLN A 181 -19.95 23.54 -21.77
N GLY A 182 -19.60 24.11 -22.93
CA GLY A 182 -20.52 24.27 -24.04
C GLY A 182 -20.57 23.04 -24.94
N GLU A 183 -21.43 23.09 -25.95
CA GLU A 183 -21.53 22.08 -26.99
C GLU A 183 -20.17 21.83 -27.68
N GLY A 184 -19.86 20.56 -27.97
CA GLY A 184 -18.64 20.14 -28.68
C GLY A 184 -17.31 20.37 -27.95
N ALA A 185 -17.32 20.97 -26.76
CA ALA A 185 -16.12 21.15 -25.96
C ALA A 185 -15.61 19.81 -25.41
N VAL A 186 -14.29 19.69 -25.30
CA VAL A 186 -13.63 18.47 -24.81
C VAL A 186 -13.90 18.27 -23.32
N PRO A 187 -14.45 17.11 -22.90
CA PRO A 187 -14.64 16.79 -21.49
C PRO A 187 -13.34 16.80 -20.68
N LEU A 188 -13.43 17.21 -19.41
CA LEU A 188 -12.34 17.11 -18.46
C LEU A 188 -12.01 15.64 -18.17
N THR A 189 -10.73 15.36 -17.93
CA THR A 189 -10.32 14.12 -17.27
C THR A 189 -10.63 14.19 -15.77
N LEU A 190 -10.67 13.06 -15.05
CA LEU A 190 -10.88 13.10 -13.59
C LEU A 190 -9.79 13.90 -12.88
N ALA A 191 -8.55 13.88 -13.37
CA ALA A 191 -7.47 14.71 -12.84
C ALA A 191 -7.76 16.20 -13.01
N ALA A 192 -8.19 16.62 -14.22
CA ALA A 192 -8.53 18.01 -14.48
C ALA A 192 -9.79 18.46 -13.72
N LEU A 193 -10.79 17.59 -13.57
CA LEU A 193 -11.97 17.83 -12.74
C LEU A 193 -11.57 17.99 -11.25
N THR A 194 -10.69 17.13 -10.74
CA THR A 194 -10.15 17.24 -9.38
C THR A 194 -9.42 18.56 -9.19
N THR A 195 -8.62 18.99 -10.16
CA THR A 195 -7.95 20.31 -10.14
C THR A 195 -8.98 21.45 -10.13
N ALA A 196 -10.03 21.39 -10.95
CA ALA A 196 -11.07 22.41 -11.01
C ALA A 196 -11.83 22.54 -9.68
N ILE A 197 -12.20 21.42 -9.05
CA ILE A 197 -12.82 21.41 -7.72
C ILE A 197 -11.88 22.02 -6.69
N ASN A 198 -10.61 21.58 -6.69
CA ASN A 198 -9.64 22.04 -5.70
C ASN A 198 -9.28 23.52 -5.84
N ALA A 199 -9.34 24.09 -7.04
CA ALA A 199 -9.18 25.53 -7.26
C ALA A 199 -10.27 26.37 -6.54
N GLN A 200 -11.43 25.78 -6.27
CA GLN A 200 -12.55 26.41 -5.58
C GLN A 200 -12.70 25.95 -4.12
N THR A 201 -11.69 25.29 -3.54
CA THR A 201 -11.77 24.76 -2.16
C THR A 201 -12.15 25.83 -1.15
N THR A 202 -11.54 27.03 -1.23
CA THR A 202 -11.80 28.13 -0.30
C THR A 202 -13.24 28.64 -0.37
N ASN A 203 -13.86 28.58 -1.56
CA ASN A 203 -15.19 29.11 -1.79
C ASN A 203 -16.27 28.06 -1.51
N SER A 204 -16.06 26.83 -1.98
CA SER A 204 -17.00 25.71 -1.83
C SER A 204 -16.94 25.05 -0.45
N GLY A 205 -15.82 25.20 0.25
CA GLY A 205 -15.52 24.47 1.48
C GLY A 205 -15.26 22.97 1.23
N VAL A 206 -15.03 22.56 -0.02
CA VAL A 206 -14.90 21.15 -0.42
C VAL A 206 -13.58 20.92 -1.12
N ARG A 207 -12.90 19.85 -0.75
CA ARG A 207 -11.68 19.36 -1.38
C ARG A 207 -11.92 18.01 -2.03
N ALA A 208 -11.41 17.83 -3.24
CA ALA A 208 -11.42 16.59 -3.98
C ALA A 208 -10.08 15.85 -3.88
N TYR A 209 -10.17 14.52 -3.77
CA TYR A 209 -9.03 13.60 -3.78
C TYR A 209 -9.23 12.57 -4.88
N LEU A 210 -8.24 12.41 -5.75
CA LEU A 210 -8.27 11.44 -6.83
C LEU A 210 -7.51 10.18 -6.43
N ASP A 211 -8.18 9.03 -6.51
CA ASP A 211 -7.50 7.74 -6.65
C ASP A 211 -7.48 7.37 -8.13
N ALA A 212 -6.34 7.57 -8.78
CA ALA A 212 -6.18 7.29 -10.20
C ALA A 212 -6.21 5.78 -10.49
N GLY A 213 -5.77 4.94 -9.56
CA GLY A 213 -5.81 3.48 -9.71
C GLY A 213 -7.23 2.94 -9.66
N ALA A 214 -8.09 3.54 -8.82
CA ALA A 214 -9.50 3.22 -8.72
C ALA A 214 -10.42 4.04 -9.64
N ASN A 215 -9.86 4.97 -10.44
CA ASN A 215 -10.58 5.93 -11.28
C ASN A 215 -11.75 6.62 -10.53
N ARG A 216 -11.47 7.12 -9.32
CA ARG A 216 -12.49 7.62 -8.39
C ARG A 216 -12.10 8.96 -7.77
N ILE A 217 -13.05 9.88 -7.70
CA ILE A 217 -12.93 11.09 -6.89
C ILE A 217 -13.64 10.88 -5.55
N TYR A 218 -13.01 11.35 -4.49
CA TYR A 218 -13.58 11.47 -3.17
C TYR A 218 -13.72 12.94 -2.79
N LEU A 219 -14.82 13.32 -2.15
CA LEU A 219 -15.05 14.69 -1.67
C LEU A 219 -15.03 14.73 -0.15
N ALA A 220 -14.38 15.74 0.41
CA ALA A 220 -14.41 15.99 1.85
C ALA A 220 -14.54 17.49 2.13
N ASN A 221 -15.17 17.83 3.26
CA ASN A 221 -15.19 19.20 3.75
C ASN A 221 -13.77 19.66 4.13
N ASN A 222 -13.40 20.86 3.70
CA ASN A 222 -12.15 21.51 4.03
C ASN A 222 -12.38 22.99 4.40
N PRO A 223 -12.26 23.38 5.68
CA PRO A 223 -11.85 22.55 6.82
C PRO A 223 -12.89 21.45 7.16
N PRO A 224 -12.50 20.40 7.91
CA PRO A 224 -13.43 19.35 8.33
C PRO A 224 -14.66 19.94 9.02
N SER A 225 -15.85 19.51 8.60
CA SER A 225 -17.13 19.98 9.14
C SER A 225 -18.20 18.90 9.03
N ALA A 226 -19.29 19.06 9.78
CA ALA A 226 -20.47 18.19 9.71
C ALA A 226 -21.51 18.71 8.69
N LEU A 227 -21.09 19.51 7.71
CA LEU A 227 -21.97 20.00 6.65
C LEU A 227 -22.10 18.94 5.55
N SER A 228 -23.27 18.85 4.93
CA SER A 228 -23.44 18.06 3.71
C SER A 228 -22.70 18.73 2.54
N ILE A 229 -22.27 17.93 1.59
CA ILE A 229 -21.73 18.40 0.31
C ILE A 229 -22.81 18.21 -0.75
N THR A 230 -23.25 19.30 -1.39
CA THR A 230 -24.22 19.23 -2.48
C THR A 230 -23.50 19.48 -3.81
N VAL A 231 -23.61 18.51 -4.72
CA VAL A 231 -23.17 18.63 -6.10
C VAL A 231 -24.39 18.89 -6.96
N ASN A 232 -24.42 20.02 -7.66
CA ASN A 232 -25.49 20.37 -8.59
C ASN A 232 -24.95 20.30 -10.02
N GLU A 233 -25.66 19.56 -10.86
CA GLU A 233 -25.40 19.47 -12.29
C GLU A 233 -26.61 20.07 -13.01
N SER A 234 -26.37 20.98 -13.96
CA SER A 234 -27.44 21.62 -14.73
C SER A 234 -27.13 21.74 -16.22
N LEU A 235 -28.18 21.66 -17.02
CA LEU A 235 -28.23 22.00 -18.44
C LEU A 235 -28.96 23.33 -18.59
N VAL A 236 -28.34 24.29 -19.27
CA VAL A 236 -28.92 25.60 -19.54
C VAL A 236 -28.72 26.00 -20.99
N ALA A 237 -29.66 26.77 -21.54
CA ALA A 237 -29.48 27.45 -22.82
C ALA A 237 -28.96 28.87 -22.56
N THR A 238 -27.83 29.22 -23.15
CA THR A 238 -27.21 30.56 -23.10
C THR A 238 -27.70 31.48 -24.22
N ALA A 239 -28.27 30.89 -25.27
CA ALA A 239 -29.07 31.53 -26.32
C ALA A 239 -30.15 30.54 -26.77
N GLY A 240 -31.31 31.03 -27.22
CA GLY A 240 -32.45 30.16 -27.55
C GLY A 240 -33.21 29.67 -26.31
N ALA A 241 -34.04 28.64 -26.49
CA ALA A 241 -34.71 27.91 -25.41
C ALA A 241 -34.18 26.47 -25.37
N LEU A 242 -34.37 25.76 -24.27
CA LEU A 242 -34.16 24.31 -24.27
C LEU A 242 -35.28 23.64 -25.05
N GLU A 243 -34.92 22.68 -25.89
CA GLU A 243 -35.80 22.03 -26.85
C GLU A 243 -35.90 20.53 -26.59
N ALA A 244 -37.00 19.93 -27.07
CA ALA A 244 -37.23 18.50 -26.89
C ALA A 244 -36.11 17.68 -27.56
N GLY A 245 -35.33 16.98 -26.74
CA GLY A 245 -34.18 16.18 -27.20
C GLY A 245 -32.82 16.73 -26.76
N ASP A 246 -32.76 17.98 -26.30
CA ASP A 246 -31.55 18.52 -25.68
C ASP A 246 -31.17 17.70 -24.46
N SER A 247 -29.90 17.36 -24.33
CA SER A 247 -29.45 16.51 -23.23
C SER A 247 -27.99 16.72 -22.84
N VAL A 248 -27.65 16.34 -21.62
CA VAL A 248 -26.26 16.19 -21.17
C VAL A 248 -26.16 15.11 -20.11
N THR A 249 -25.08 14.33 -20.16
CA THR A 249 -24.69 13.46 -19.05
C THR A 249 -23.65 14.18 -18.20
N GLY A 250 -23.98 14.50 -16.95
CA GLY A 250 -23.09 15.17 -16.00
C GLY A 250 -21.92 14.30 -15.57
N TYR A 251 -20.88 14.94 -15.03
CA TYR A 251 -19.68 14.26 -14.52
C TYR A 251 -19.98 13.33 -13.34
N PHE A 252 -20.98 13.64 -12.52
CA PHE A 252 -21.42 12.83 -11.37
C PHE A 252 -22.59 11.90 -11.73
N GLY A 253 -22.92 11.79 -13.02
CA GLY A 253 -23.84 10.79 -13.56
C GLY A 253 -25.28 11.27 -13.72
N SER A 254 -25.59 12.56 -13.54
CA SER A 254 -26.93 13.07 -13.82
C SER A 254 -27.22 13.00 -15.32
N ALA A 255 -28.35 12.42 -15.69
CA ALA A 255 -28.88 12.49 -17.05
C ALA A 255 -29.89 13.65 -17.12
N LEU A 256 -29.47 14.76 -17.74
CA LEU A 256 -30.25 15.99 -17.82
C LEU A 256 -30.82 16.16 -19.22
N THR A 257 -32.02 16.73 -19.30
CA THR A 257 -32.78 16.97 -20.53
C THR A 257 -33.50 18.32 -20.45
N ASP A 258 -34.18 18.71 -21.51
CA ASP A 258 -35.12 19.84 -21.51
C ASP A 258 -36.19 19.76 -20.40
N ALA A 259 -36.66 18.55 -20.08
CA ALA A 259 -37.64 18.32 -19.03
C ALA A 259 -37.03 18.26 -17.62
N THR A 260 -35.78 17.81 -17.50
CA THR A 260 -35.05 17.70 -16.22
C THR A 260 -33.71 18.42 -16.35
N THR A 261 -33.75 19.74 -16.17
CA THR A 261 -32.62 20.63 -16.46
C THR A 261 -31.59 20.68 -15.35
N SER A 262 -31.87 20.11 -14.17
CA SER A 262 -30.90 20.03 -13.08
C SER A 262 -31.13 18.83 -12.19
N ASN A 263 -30.06 18.39 -11.53
CA ASN A 263 -30.10 17.37 -10.49
C ASN A 263 -29.13 17.75 -9.35
N ALA A 264 -29.51 17.41 -8.12
CA ALA A 264 -28.71 17.67 -6.93
C ALA A 264 -28.35 16.33 -6.26
N ILE A 265 -27.06 16.05 -6.15
CA ILE A 265 -26.52 14.89 -5.46
C ILE A 265 -26.00 15.36 -4.10
N VAL A 266 -26.52 14.81 -3.01
CA VAL A 266 -26.17 15.21 -1.65
C VAL A 266 -25.36 14.10 -0.99
N TYR A 267 -24.13 14.42 -0.62
CA TYR A 267 -23.29 13.59 0.23
C TYR A 267 -23.49 13.99 1.68
N THR A 268 -23.90 13.03 2.51
CA THR A 268 -24.24 13.27 3.91
C THR A 268 -22.99 13.52 4.75
N PRO A 269 -23.10 14.17 5.93
CA PRO A 269 -21.94 14.49 6.76
C PRO A 269 -21.14 13.26 7.26
N SER A 270 -21.74 12.08 7.23
CA SER A 270 -21.06 10.83 7.54
C SER A 270 -20.34 10.34 6.28
N ALA A 271 -19.03 10.56 6.24
CA ALA A 271 -18.19 9.97 5.20
C ALA A 271 -18.44 8.46 5.07
N ASN A 272 -18.23 7.91 3.89
CA ASN A 272 -18.43 6.49 3.61
C ASN A 272 -17.15 5.79 3.12
N SER A 273 -16.06 6.54 3.00
CA SER A 273 -14.78 6.07 2.48
C SER A 273 -13.60 6.77 3.12
N TYR A 274 -12.41 6.21 2.96
CA TYR A 274 -11.16 6.81 3.37
C TYR A 274 -10.21 6.95 2.17
N VAL A 275 -9.34 7.94 2.24
CA VAL A 275 -8.22 8.16 1.32
C VAL A 275 -6.96 8.34 2.14
N VAL A 276 -5.94 7.55 1.85
CA VAL A 276 -4.61 7.67 2.45
C VAL A 276 -3.72 8.45 1.50
N LEU A 277 -3.18 9.56 1.99
CA LEU A 277 -2.28 10.45 1.26
C LEU A 277 -0.86 10.31 1.82
N ASP A 278 0.14 10.33 0.96
CA ASP A 278 1.53 10.47 1.39
C ASP A 278 1.88 11.91 1.82
N GLY A 279 3.15 12.13 2.18
CA GLY A 279 3.65 13.44 2.58
C GLY A 279 3.63 14.50 1.47
N ALA A 280 3.52 14.09 0.20
CA ALA A 280 3.36 14.99 -0.95
C ALA A 280 1.88 15.29 -1.25
N GLY A 281 0.94 14.60 -0.58
CA GLY A 281 -0.49 14.73 -0.80
C GLY A 281 -1.01 13.85 -1.94
N SER A 282 -0.23 12.89 -2.42
CA SER A 282 -0.65 11.91 -3.43
C SER A 282 -1.38 10.75 -2.78
N THR A 283 -2.46 10.28 -3.41
CA THR A 283 -3.21 9.11 -2.94
C THR A 283 -2.38 7.84 -3.07
N VAL A 284 -2.21 7.15 -1.95
CA VAL A 284 -1.51 5.86 -1.85
C VAL A 284 -2.49 4.71 -1.92
N THR A 285 -3.62 4.85 -1.23
CA THR A 285 -4.70 3.85 -1.22
C THR A 285 -6.00 4.53 -0.79
N SER A 286 -7.12 3.94 -1.16
CA SER A 286 -8.46 4.36 -0.73
C SER A 286 -9.38 3.15 -0.59
N GLY A 287 -10.49 3.31 0.11
CA GLY A 287 -11.45 2.23 0.31
C GLY A 287 -12.70 2.66 1.07
N ALA A 288 -13.68 1.78 1.13
CA ALA A 288 -14.81 1.92 2.05
C ALA A 288 -14.38 1.58 3.48
N TYR A 289 -15.08 2.11 4.49
CA TYR A 289 -14.87 1.77 5.90
C TYR A 289 -16.17 1.40 6.59
#